data_AF-A0A9E2CUC5-F1
#
_entry.id   AF-A0A9E2CUC5-F1
#
_cell.length_a   1.000
_cell.length_b   1.000
_cell.length_c   1.000
_cell.angle_alpha   90.00
_cell.angle_beta   90.00
_cell.angle_gamma   90.00
#
_symmetry.space_group_name_H-M   'P 1'
#
loop_
_entity.id
_entity.type
_entity.pdbx_description
1 polymer ?
#
loop_
_entity_poly.entity_id
_entity_poly.type
_entity_poly.pdbx_seq_one_letter_code
_entity_poly.pdbx_strand_id
1 'polypeptide(L)'
;MRPDRTRQRGLTLIELMIAGTLGLVLLLALVQLFVDNNRHRRQNQQLAGLQDQGRYALASLTRDLQMAGYWGGMFQAQTVDVRASALAGLSTTADCGPDDAEAGWAFDAEARVAFFDDAAGSPVAGRFRCLTDVRPDTDAVMIRRVSGQASVTPDTCTELTLMPQDYLLKTNG
;
A
#
# COMPACT_ATOMS: atom_id res chain seq x y z
N MET A 1 -21.70 76.26 -7.03
CA MET A 1 -20.45 75.60 -7.45
C MET A 1 -20.69 74.94 -8.80
N ARG A 2 -20.16 75.49 -9.90
CA ARG A 2 -20.23 74.86 -11.24
C ARG A 2 -19.00 73.94 -11.38
N PRO A 3 -19.15 72.66 -11.76
CA PRO A 3 -17.99 71.81 -12.01
C PRO A 3 -17.34 72.27 -13.32
N ASP A 4 -16.10 72.76 -13.24
CA ASP A 4 -15.26 72.99 -14.41
C ASP A 4 -15.02 71.64 -15.10
N ARG A 5 -15.56 71.52 -16.33
CA ARG A 5 -15.27 70.38 -17.19
C ARG A 5 -13.80 70.45 -17.58
N THR A 6 -12.97 69.64 -16.93
CA THR A 6 -11.58 69.43 -17.34
C THR A 6 -11.58 68.91 -18.78
N ARG A 7 -11.06 69.72 -19.72
CA ARG A 7 -10.90 69.29 -21.11
C ARG A 7 -9.85 68.19 -21.17
N GLN A 8 -10.25 67.00 -21.59
CA GLN A 8 -9.34 65.90 -21.87
C GLN A 8 -8.37 66.35 -22.98
N ARG A 9 -7.08 66.49 -22.63
CA ARG A 9 -6.03 66.66 -23.63
C ARG A 9 -5.83 65.30 -24.29
N GLY A 10 -5.90 65.24 -25.62
CA GLY A 10 -5.77 63.99 -26.37
C GLY A 10 -4.44 63.27 -26.05
N LEU A 11 -4.47 61.94 -26.09
CA LEU A 11 -3.30 61.10 -25.85
C LEU A 11 -2.32 61.16 -27.02
N THR A 12 -1.03 61.20 -26.70
CA THR A 12 0.01 61.07 -27.73
C THR A 12 0.15 59.62 -28.17
N LEU A 13 0.55 59.39 -29.42
CA LEU A 13 0.79 58.03 -29.94
C LEU A 13 1.87 57.31 -29.11
N ILE A 14 2.88 58.04 -28.62
CA ILE A 14 3.94 57.49 -27.77
C ILE A 14 3.43 57.11 -26.37
N GLU A 15 2.52 57.87 -25.76
CA GLU A 15 1.87 57.46 -24.49
C GLU A 15 1.11 56.15 -24.64
N LEU A 16 0.41 55.98 -25.77
CA LEU A 16 -0.37 54.77 -26.03
C LEU A 16 0.55 53.56 -26.26
N MET A 17 1.67 53.75 -26.97
CA MET A 17 2.70 52.70 -27.12
C MET A 17 3.31 52.31 -25.78
N ILE A 18 3.71 53.27 -24.94
CA ILE A 18 4.29 52.99 -23.62
C ILE A 18 3.27 52.30 -22.72
N ALA A 19 2.05 52.82 -22.62
CA ALA A 19 0.99 52.21 -21.81
C ALA A 19 0.66 50.77 -22.27
N GLY A 20 0.60 50.54 -23.58
CA GLY A 20 0.38 49.21 -24.16
C GLY A 20 1.50 48.23 -23.84
N THR A 21 2.76 48.66 -24.00
CA THR A 21 3.92 47.81 -23.68
C THR A 21 3.98 47.43 -22.21
N LEU A 22 3.74 48.38 -21.29
CA LEU A 22 3.70 48.09 -19.85
C LEU A 22 2.54 47.17 -19.48
N GLY A 23 1.36 47.35 -20.09
CA GLY A 23 0.22 46.46 -19.90
C GLY A 23 0.52 45.02 -20.32
N LEU A 24 1.18 44.84 -21.46
CA LEU A 24 1.62 43.52 -21.95
C LEU A 24 2.64 42.87 -21.02
N VAL A 25 3.63 43.62 -20.54
CA VAL A 25 4.63 43.11 -19.58
C VAL A 25 3.97 42.63 -18.28
N LEU A 26 3.03 43.40 -17.75
CA LEU A 26 2.30 43.03 -16.54
C LEU A 26 1.45 41.78 -16.74
N LEU A 27 0.75 41.67 -17.87
CA LEU A 27 -0.03 40.47 -18.20
C LEU A 27 0.85 39.22 -18.29
N LEU A 28 2.02 39.31 -18.92
CA LEU A 28 2.97 38.20 -19.01
C LEU A 28 3.44 37.75 -17.62
N ALA A 29 3.78 38.69 -16.73
CA ALA A 29 4.18 38.38 -15.36
C ALA A 29 3.07 37.66 -14.57
N LEU A 30 1.81 38.11 -14.73
CA LEU A 30 0.66 37.47 -14.08
C LEU A 30 0.40 36.06 -14.60
N VAL A 31 0.53 35.84 -15.91
CA VAL A 31 0.39 34.51 -16.50
C VAL A 31 1.45 33.56 -15.97
N GLN A 32 2.71 34.01 -15.86
CA GLN A 32 3.79 33.20 -15.27
C GLN A 32 3.49 32.83 -13.82
N LEU A 33 3.11 33.81 -13.00
CA LEU A 33 2.72 33.57 -11.60
C LEU A 33 1.59 32.54 -11.50
N PHE A 34 0.57 32.65 -12.37
CA PHE A 34 -0.55 31.71 -12.37
C PHE A 34 -0.12 30.29 -12.75
N VAL A 35 0.71 30.14 -13.78
CA VAL A 35 1.24 28.84 -14.21
C VAL A 35 2.08 28.22 -13.10
N ASP A 36 2.95 28.99 -12.45
CA ASP A 36 3.79 28.51 -11.36
C ASP A 36 2.97 28.14 -10.12
N ASN A 37 1.97 28.95 -9.78
CA ASN A 37 1.04 28.61 -8.69
C ASN A 37 0.31 27.29 -8.98
N ASN A 38 -0.15 27.09 -10.21
CA ASN A 38 -0.81 25.84 -10.60
C ASN A 38 0.15 24.63 -10.54
N ARG A 39 1.41 24.80 -10.95
CA ARG A 39 2.45 23.76 -10.82
C ARG A 39 2.71 23.42 -9.35
N HIS A 40 2.86 24.42 -8.48
CA HIS A 40 3.05 24.20 -7.05
C HIS A 40 1.84 23.51 -6.40
N ARG A 41 0.61 23.87 -6.80
CA ARG A 41 -0.60 23.18 -6.33
C ARG A 41 -0.57 21.70 -6.67
N ARG A 42 -0.20 21.33 -7.90
CA ARG A 42 -0.11 19.93 -8.33
C ARG A 42 0.97 19.16 -7.55
N GLN A 43 2.13 19.76 -7.34
CA GLN A 43 3.20 19.16 -6.53
C GLN A 43 2.74 18.92 -5.09
N ASN A 44 2.09 19.90 -4.48
CA ASN A 44 1.55 19.78 -3.12
C ASN A 44 0.49 18.67 -3.03
N GLN A 45 -0.37 18.53 -4.05
CA GLN A 45 -1.34 17.43 -4.12
C GLN A 45 -0.68 16.06 -4.22
N GLN A 46 0.38 15.92 -5.03
CA GLN A 46 1.15 14.68 -5.13
C GLN A 46 1.83 14.32 -3.81
N LEU A 47 2.46 15.31 -3.15
CA LEU A 47 3.08 15.12 -1.84
C LEU A 47 2.07 14.72 -0.77
N ALA A 48 0.91 15.38 -0.73
CA ALA A 48 -0.17 15.00 0.18
C ALA A 48 -0.64 13.57 -0.09
N GLY A 49 -0.81 13.19 -1.37
CA GLY A 49 -1.16 11.82 -1.75
C GLY A 49 -0.13 10.78 -1.29
N LEU A 50 1.17 11.08 -1.44
CA LEU A 50 2.24 10.19 -0.95
C LEU A 50 2.22 10.06 0.58
N GLN A 51 1.99 11.16 1.30
CA GLN A 51 1.90 11.13 2.76
C GLN A 51 0.68 10.34 3.25
N ASP A 52 -0.47 10.48 2.59
CA ASP A 52 -1.66 9.71 2.92
C ASP A 52 -1.47 8.21 2.65
N GLN A 53 -0.89 7.85 1.50
CA GLN A 53 -0.55 6.46 1.18
C GLN A 53 0.46 5.87 2.17
N GLY A 54 1.51 6.62 2.52
CA GLY A 54 2.48 6.20 3.52
C GLY A 54 1.87 6.01 4.90
N ARG A 55 1.01 6.94 5.35
CA ARG A 55 0.28 6.82 6.62
C ARG A 55 -0.63 5.60 6.63
N TYR A 56 -1.33 5.33 5.53
CA TYR A 56 -2.19 4.15 5.40
C TYR A 56 -1.38 2.85 5.46
N ALA A 57 -0.30 2.76 4.68
CA ALA A 57 0.59 1.59 4.65
C ALA A 57 1.17 1.29 6.04
N LEU A 58 1.69 2.31 6.73
CA LEU A 58 2.23 2.16 8.09
C LEU A 58 1.16 1.77 9.10
N ALA A 59 -0.06 2.32 9.00
CA ALA A 59 -1.16 1.93 9.87
C ALA A 59 -1.59 0.47 9.66
N SER A 60 -1.58 -0.01 8.42
CA SER A 60 -1.84 -1.43 8.11
C SER A 60 -0.74 -2.33 8.68
N LEU A 61 0.53 -2.02 8.41
CA LEU A 61 1.67 -2.78 8.93
C LEU A 61 1.68 -2.81 10.47
N THR A 62 1.41 -1.69 11.13
CA THR A 62 1.34 -1.62 12.60
C THR A 62 0.25 -2.54 13.13
N ARG A 63 -0.92 -2.57 12.49
CA ARG A 63 -2.03 -3.43 12.86
C ARG A 63 -1.67 -4.91 12.71
N ASP A 64 -1.02 -5.29 11.61
CA ASP A 64 -0.61 -6.67 11.37
C ASP A 64 0.50 -7.11 12.33
N LEU A 65 1.47 -6.23 12.62
CA LEU A 65 2.52 -6.48 13.61
C LEU A 65 1.98 -6.64 15.03
N GLN A 66 0.98 -5.84 15.43
CA GLN A 66 0.33 -5.99 16.74
C GLN A 66 -0.38 -7.34 16.90
N MET A 67 -0.82 -7.94 15.79
CA MET A 67 -1.43 -9.26 15.77
C MET A 67 -0.44 -10.37 15.36
N ALA A 68 0.85 -10.08 15.22
CA ALA A 68 1.85 -11.09 14.85
C ALA A 68 1.90 -12.22 15.88
N GLY A 69 1.80 -13.46 15.42
CA GLY A 69 1.70 -14.65 16.27
C GLY A 69 0.36 -14.81 16.99
N TYR A 70 -0.67 -14.02 16.65
CA TYR A 70 -2.02 -14.25 17.14
C TYR A 70 -2.69 -15.36 16.33
N TRP A 71 -3.02 -16.46 17.00
CA TRP A 71 -3.62 -17.66 16.42
C TRP A 71 -5.05 -17.92 16.96
N GLY A 72 -5.84 -16.86 17.13
CA GLY A 72 -7.27 -17.01 17.46
C GLY A 72 -7.55 -17.48 18.89
N GLY A 73 -6.71 -17.07 19.86
CA GLY A 73 -6.85 -17.45 21.27
C GLY A 73 -6.06 -18.70 21.67
N MET A 74 -5.28 -19.29 20.75
CA MET A 74 -4.25 -20.26 21.11
C MET A 74 -3.09 -19.51 21.78
N PHE A 75 -2.85 -19.81 23.06
CA PHE A 75 -1.72 -19.26 23.80
C PHE A 75 -0.57 -20.28 23.79
N GLN A 76 0.65 -19.82 23.51
CA GLN A 76 1.86 -20.66 23.52
C GLN A 76 1.78 -21.89 22.60
N ALA A 77 1.20 -21.76 21.41
CA ALA A 77 1.36 -22.79 20.38
C ALA A 77 2.85 -22.92 20.06
N GLN A 78 3.43 -24.10 20.33
CA GLN A 78 4.83 -24.43 20.04
C GLN A 78 4.94 -25.41 18.87
N THR A 79 3.99 -26.34 18.77
CA THR A 79 3.96 -27.36 17.73
C THR A 79 2.57 -27.44 17.12
N VAL A 80 2.50 -27.46 15.79
CA VAL A 80 1.26 -27.68 15.04
C VAL A 80 1.35 -29.07 14.40
N ASP A 81 0.56 -30.02 14.89
CA ASP A 81 0.45 -31.33 14.28
C ASP A 81 -0.50 -31.26 13.07
N VAL A 82 0.08 -31.34 11.88
CA VAL A 82 -0.68 -31.35 10.63
C VAL A 82 -1.25 -32.74 10.39
N ARG A 83 -2.57 -32.85 10.35
CA ARG A 83 -3.24 -34.12 9.99
C ARG A 83 -2.87 -34.53 8.56
N ALA A 84 -2.68 -35.83 8.34
CA ALA A 84 -2.34 -36.38 7.02
C ALA A 84 -3.30 -35.95 5.90
N SER A 85 -4.59 -35.77 6.22
CA SER A 85 -5.61 -35.29 5.28
C SER A 85 -5.41 -33.85 4.81
N ALA A 86 -4.62 -33.05 5.52
CA ALA A 86 -4.36 -31.65 5.20
C ALA A 86 -3.03 -31.44 4.45
N LEU A 87 -2.14 -32.45 4.41
CA LEU A 87 -0.79 -32.31 3.85
C LEU A 87 -0.77 -31.80 2.40
N ALA A 88 -1.71 -32.24 1.56
CA ALA A 88 -1.75 -31.82 0.16
C ALA A 88 -2.00 -30.30 0.01
N GLY A 89 -2.93 -29.75 0.80
CA GLY A 89 -3.25 -28.32 0.81
C GLY A 89 -2.23 -27.46 1.55
N LEU A 90 -1.32 -28.09 2.29
CA LEU A 90 -0.24 -27.46 3.05
C LEU A 90 1.13 -27.71 2.42
N SER A 91 1.18 -28.29 1.22
CA SER A 91 2.43 -28.41 0.46
C SER A 91 3.01 -27.02 0.19
N THR A 92 4.33 -26.92 0.04
CA THR A 92 5.04 -25.65 -0.27
C THR A 92 4.52 -24.95 -1.53
N THR A 93 3.91 -25.70 -2.44
CA THR A 93 3.21 -25.17 -3.62
C THR A 93 1.88 -24.49 -3.33
N ALA A 94 1.23 -24.80 -2.21
CA ALA A 94 -0.13 -24.39 -1.87
C ALA A 94 -0.22 -23.44 -0.66
N ASP A 95 0.76 -23.44 0.25
CA ASP A 95 0.74 -22.62 1.46
C ASP A 95 1.59 -21.33 1.36
N CYS A 96 2.12 -21.05 0.17
CA CYS A 96 3.05 -19.95 -0.11
C CYS A 96 4.30 -19.95 0.79
N GLY A 97 4.72 -21.12 1.26
CA GLY A 97 6.03 -21.29 1.86
C GLY A 97 7.18 -21.12 0.86
N PRO A 98 8.40 -20.88 1.34
CA PRO A 98 9.59 -20.93 0.53
C PRO A 98 9.86 -22.38 0.09
N ASP A 99 10.57 -22.53 -1.03
CA ASP A 99 10.83 -23.85 -1.64
C ASP A 99 11.54 -24.86 -0.71
N ASP A 100 12.25 -24.39 0.30
CA ASP A 100 13.01 -25.17 1.29
C ASP A 100 12.25 -25.38 2.61
N ALA A 101 10.99 -24.94 2.72
CA ALA A 101 10.20 -25.15 3.92
C ALA A 101 9.49 -26.51 3.98
N GLU A 102 9.19 -26.94 5.19
CA GLU A 102 8.30 -28.07 5.46
C GLU A 102 6.83 -27.69 5.19
N ALA A 103 5.99 -28.71 5.00
CA ALA A 103 4.56 -28.51 4.81
C ALA A 103 3.93 -27.79 6.02
N GLY A 104 3.08 -26.80 5.75
CA GLY A 104 2.43 -26.00 6.80
C GLY A 104 3.31 -24.88 7.34
N TRP A 105 4.29 -24.42 6.56
CA TRP A 105 5.16 -23.29 6.87
C TRP A 105 4.38 -22.03 7.26
N ALA A 106 3.21 -21.82 6.67
CA ALA A 106 2.35 -20.68 7.00
C ALA A 106 1.90 -20.70 8.47
N PHE A 107 1.95 -21.86 9.14
CA PHE A 107 1.50 -22.12 10.51
C PHE A 107 2.64 -22.27 11.53
N ASP A 108 3.88 -21.96 11.14
CA ASP A 108 5.00 -21.88 12.07
C ASP A 108 4.71 -20.79 13.14
N ALA A 109 4.46 -21.25 14.36
CA ALA A 109 4.10 -20.40 15.49
C ALA A 109 5.32 -19.78 16.19
N GLU A 110 6.52 -20.28 15.92
CA GLU A 110 7.77 -19.76 16.47
C GLU A 110 8.24 -18.54 15.66
N ALA A 111 8.18 -18.62 14.33
CA ALA A 111 8.58 -17.54 13.43
C ALA A 111 7.43 -16.54 13.14
N ARG A 112 7.06 -15.72 14.13
CA ARG A 112 5.94 -14.75 14.00
C ARG A 112 6.19 -13.68 12.92
N VAL A 113 7.43 -13.23 12.80
CA VAL A 113 7.88 -12.27 11.80
C VAL A 113 9.18 -12.80 11.20
N ALA A 114 9.28 -12.80 9.88
CA ALA A 114 10.46 -13.23 9.15
C ALA A 114 10.82 -12.21 8.07
N PHE A 115 12.11 -12.11 7.78
CA PHE A 115 12.68 -11.21 6.79
C PHE A 115 13.40 -12.04 5.73
N PHE A 116 13.16 -11.72 4.47
CA PHE A 116 13.78 -12.37 3.33
C PHE A 116 14.38 -11.29 2.44
N ASP A 117 15.71 -11.25 2.44
CA ASP A 117 16.51 -10.36 1.60
C ASP A 117 16.69 -10.99 0.22
N ASP A 118 16.51 -10.18 -0.83
CA ASP A 118 16.70 -10.60 -2.22
C ASP A 118 18.20 -10.74 -2.59
N ALA A 119 19.10 -10.10 -1.84
CA ALA A 119 20.53 -10.04 -2.15
C ALA A 119 21.31 -11.34 -1.84
N ALA A 120 20.73 -12.28 -1.08
CA ALA A 120 21.43 -13.46 -0.54
C ALA A 120 20.91 -14.82 -1.04
N GLY A 121 20.37 -14.92 -2.25
CA GLY A 121 19.95 -16.21 -2.82
C GLY A 121 18.96 -16.13 -3.99
N SER A 122 18.05 -17.12 -4.06
CA SER A 122 16.92 -17.13 -5.01
C SER A 122 16.06 -15.89 -4.82
N PRO A 123 15.63 -15.21 -5.90
CA PRO A 123 14.79 -14.04 -5.80
C PRO A 123 13.53 -14.30 -4.95
N VAL A 124 13.01 -13.30 -4.25
CA VAL A 124 11.77 -13.38 -3.45
C VAL A 124 10.61 -13.96 -4.28
N ALA A 125 10.50 -13.58 -5.55
CA ALA A 125 9.50 -14.12 -6.48
C ALA A 125 9.71 -15.63 -6.79
N GLY A 126 10.96 -16.10 -6.84
CA GLY A 126 11.28 -17.51 -7.02
C GLY A 126 11.11 -18.31 -5.73
N ARG A 127 11.33 -17.67 -4.59
CA ARG A 127 11.19 -18.27 -3.26
C ARG A 127 9.72 -18.43 -2.86
N PHE A 128 8.88 -17.41 -3.07
CA PHE A 128 7.46 -17.43 -2.69
C PHE A 128 6.55 -17.54 -3.91
N ARG A 129 6.06 -18.75 -4.19
CA ARG A 129 5.31 -19.04 -5.42
C ARG A 129 3.95 -18.35 -5.54
N CYS A 130 3.35 -17.90 -4.43
CA CYS A 130 2.08 -17.17 -4.49
C CYS A 130 2.27 -15.69 -4.88
N LEU A 131 3.50 -15.18 -4.88
CA LEU A 131 3.79 -13.79 -5.24
C LEU A 131 4.08 -13.72 -6.74
N THR A 132 3.16 -13.16 -7.52
CA THR A 132 3.25 -13.12 -8.99
C THR A 132 3.68 -11.77 -9.57
N ASP A 133 3.63 -10.69 -8.77
CA ASP A 133 3.94 -9.32 -9.21
C ASP A 133 4.92 -8.65 -8.23
N VAL A 134 6.14 -9.20 -8.16
CA VAL A 134 7.23 -8.68 -7.34
C VAL A 134 8.33 -8.17 -8.25
N ARG A 135 8.84 -6.98 -7.97
CA ARG A 135 9.98 -6.44 -8.71
C ARG A 135 11.27 -7.15 -8.28
N PRO A 136 12.24 -7.34 -9.19
CA PRO A 136 13.59 -7.76 -8.79
C PRO A 136 14.17 -6.83 -7.72
N ASP A 137 15.04 -7.35 -6.86
CA ASP A 137 15.68 -6.64 -5.75
C ASP A 137 14.70 -6.16 -4.66
N THR A 138 13.55 -6.83 -4.53
CA THR A 138 12.54 -6.51 -3.51
C THR A 138 12.66 -7.46 -2.33
N ASP A 139 12.94 -6.91 -1.15
CA ASP A 139 12.90 -7.67 0.10
C ASP A 139 11.46 -7.98 0.54
N ALA A 140 11.27 -9.10 1.20
CA ALA A 140 9.99 -9.48 1.78
C ALA A 140 10.05 -9.47 3.32
N VAL A 141 9.06 -8.83 3.92
CA VAL A 141 8.72 -9.02 5.33
C VAL A 141 7.46 -9.84 5.39
N MET A 142 7.52 -10.94 6.13
CA MET A 142 6.37 -11.79 6.37
C MET A 142 5.96 -11.70 7.84
N ILE A 143 4.65 -11.61 8.05
CA ILE A 143 4.00 -11.51 9.36
C ILE A 143 2.95 -12.61 9.42
N ARG A 144 3.13 -13.59 10.31
CA ARG A 144 2.17 -14.67 10.52
C ARG A 144 1.15 -14.28 11.56
N ARG A 145 -0.12 -14.39 11.19
CA ARG A 145 -1.27 -14.15 12.06
C ARG A 145 -2.51 -14.79 11.46
N VAL A 146 -3.47 -15.16 12.30
CA VAL A 146 -4.79 -15.56 11.79
C VAL A 146 -5.52 -14.34 11.24
N SER A 147 -6.09 -14.46 10.05
CA SER A 147 -7.00 -13.44 9.52
C SER A 147 -8.36 -13.55 10.22
N GLY A 148 -9.11 -12.45 10.29
CA GLY A 148 -10.48 -12.48 10.82
C GLY A 148 -11.51 -13.06 9.85
N GLN A 149 -11.07 -13.70 8.76
CA GLN A 149 -11.97 -14.26 7.74
C GLN A 149 -12.48 -15.64 8.15
N ALA A 150 -13.70 -15.97 7.73
CA ALA A 150 -14.26 -17.29 8.00
C ALA A 150 -13.46 -18.39 7.27
N SER A 151 -12.97 -19.38 8.02
CA SER A 151 -12.25 -20.52 7.45
C SER A 151 -13.13 -21.46 6.63
N VAL A 152 -14.45 -21.43 6.83
CA VAL A 152 -15.42 -22.32 6.17
C VAL A 152 -16.53 -21.49 5.54
N THR A 153 -16.75 -21.66 4.24
CA THR A 153 -17.94 -21.13 3.54
C THR A 153 -18.94 -22.27 3.29
N PRO A 154 -20.25 -22.05 3.53
CA PRO A 154 -21.27 -23.12 3.48
C PRO A 154 -21.33 -23.90 2.16
N ASP A 155 -20.86 -23.32 1.06
CA ASP A 155 -20.92 -23.93 -0.27
C ASP A 155 -19.93 -25.09 -0.48
N THR A 156 -18.96 -25.26 0.43
CA THR A 156 -17.88 -26.27 0.29
C THR A 156 -18.02 -27.49 1.21
N CYS A 157 -18.86 -27.44 2.24
CA CYS A 157 -19.11 -28.57 3.15
C CYS A 157 -20.56 -28.56 3.64
N THR A 158 -21.28 -29.67 3.44
CA THR A 158 -22.67 -29.84 3.92
C THR A 158 -22.76 -30.32 5.36
N GLU A 159 -21.70 -30.90 5.92
CA GLU A 159 -21.64 -31.31 7.33
C GLU A 159 -20.20 -31.18 7.84
N LEU A 160 -20.01 -30.41 8.92
CA LEU A 160 -18.70 -30.16 9.54
C LEU A 160 -18.80 -30.47 11.04
N THR A 161 -18.22 -31.59 11.46
CA THR A 161 -18.14 -31.95 12.89
C THR A 161 -16.80 -31.50 13.44
N LEU A 162 -16.81 -30.49 14.30
CA LEU A 162 -15.61 -30.03 15.02
C LEU A 162 -15.41 -30.89 16.27
N MET A 163 -14.24 -31.50 16.41
CA MET A 163 -13.84 -32.15 17.65
C MET A 163 -13.28 -31.11 18.62
N PRO A 164 -13.40 -31.31 19.95
CA PRO A 164 -12.71 -30.46 20.92
C PRO A 164 -11.20 -30.42 20.62
N GLN A 165 -10.60 -29.23 20.65
CA GLN A 165 -9.18 -28.97 20.35
C GLN A 165 -8.75 -29.06 18.87
N ASP A 166 -9.68 -29.36 17.95
CA ASP A 166 -9.41 -29.25 16.51
C ASP A 166 -9.80 -27.84 16.02
N TYR A 167 -8.90 -27.21 15.27
CA TYR A 167 -9.11 -25.89 14.68
C TYR A 167 -8.97 -25.95 13.17
N LEU A 168 -9.88 -25.25 12.47
CA LEU A 168 -9.81 -25.10 11.02
C LEU A 168 -9.24 -23.75 10.66
N LEU A 169 -8.11 -23.79 9.96
CA LEU A 169 -7.44 -22.61 9.45
C LEU A 169 -7.49 -22.66 7.93
N LYS A 170 -7.86 -21.53 7.33
CA LYS A 170 -7.77 -21.35 5.89
C LYS A 170 -6.41 -20.74 5.56
N THR A 171 -5.69 -21.37 4.64
CA THR A 171 -4.43 -20.84 4.08
C THR A 171 -4.72 -19.79 3.01
N ASN A 172 -3.68 -19.05 2.59
CA ASN A 172 -3.78 -18.03 1.54
C ASN A 172 -3.89 -18.62 0.11
N GLY A 173 -3.81 -19.94 -0.03
CA GLY A 173 -4.01 -20.68 -1.28
C GLY A 173 -5.46 -21.00 -1.62
#